data_AF-A0A497H5I9-F1
#
_entry.id   AF-A0A497H5I9-F1
#
_cell.length_a   1.000
_cell.length_b   1.000
_cell.length_c   1.000
_cell.angle_alpha   90.00
_cell.angle_beta   90.00
_cell.angle_gamma   90.00
#
_symmetry.space_group_name_H-M   'P 1'
#
loop_
_entity.id
_entity.type
_entity.pdbx_description
1 polymer ?
#
loop_
_entity_poly.entity_id
_entity_poly.type
_entity_poly.pdbx_seq_one_letter_code
_entity_poly.pdbx_strand_id
1 'polypeptide(L)'
;MKRYLFSLVLAALLLSIPGISSAALVQEPDVTFAFSWCDYGIVVVIWNNEEKPIHYVSLDSIDISGLIFLGWNGIDTLAEVKSHSIGYLATPVFGWGRCLVTVDISYEYEGILHTTTLHGLFLVLGTTTFLLREW
;
A
#
# COMPACT_ATOMS: atom_id res chain seq x y z
N MET A 1 17.13 10.05 -58.40
CA MET A 1 18.08 9.91 -57.26
C MET A 1 17.80 10.79 -56.03
N LYS A 2 16.63 11.45 -55.88
CA LYS A 2 16.36 12.35 -54.73
C LYS A 2 15.48 11.76 -53.59
N ARG A 3 14.86 10.58 -53.78
CA ARG A 3 13.90 10.01 -52.81
C ARG A 3 14.53 9.15 -51.71
N TYR A 4 15.69 8.54 -51.95
CA TYR A 4 16.34 7.65 -50.98
C TYR A 4 17.12 8.41 -49.89
N LEU A 5 17.57 9.65 -50.17
CA LEU A 5 18.28 10.45 -49.17
C LEU A 5 17.36 10.86 -48.01
N PHE A 6 16.08 11.11 -48.30
CA PHE A 6 15.10 11.56 -47.30
C PHE A 6 14.76 10.44 -46.31
N SER A 7 14.64 9.20 -46.79
CA SER A 7 14.37 8.02 -45.95
C SER A 7 15.55 7.68 -45.03
N LEU A 8 16.78 7.89 -45.50
CA LEU A 8 18.01 7.59 -44.76
C LEU A 8 18.29 8.64 -43.68
N VAL A 9 17.97 9.91 -43.96
CA VAL A 9 18.02 11.00 -42.97
C VAL A 9 16.96 10.81 -41.88
N LEU A 10 15.75 10.37 -42.23
CA LEU A 10 14.68 10.10 -41.25
C LEU A 10 15.02 8.93 -40.32
N ALA A 11 15.61 7.85 -40.86
CA ALA A 11 16.06 6.71 -40.07
C ALA A 11 17.22 7.07 -39.12
N ALA A 12 18.16 7.92 -39.57
CA ALA A 12 19.25 8.40 -38.73
C ALA A 12 18.78 9.37 -37.63
N LEU A 13 17.71 10.13 -37.86
CA LEU A 13 17.08 11.01 -36.86
C LEU A 13 16.36 10.25 -35.75
N LEU A 14 15.76 9.08 -36.05
CA LEU A 14 15.14 8.22 -35.04
C LEU A 14 16.17 7.47 -34.18
N LEU A 15 17.33 7.14 -34.75
CA LEU A 15 18.41 6.43 -34.06
C LEU A 15 19.34 7.34 -33.23
N SER A 16 19.22 8.66 -33.37
CA SER A 16 20.07 9.64 -32.68
C SER A 16 19.40 10.33 -31.49
N ILE A 17 18.22 9.87 -31.07
CA ILE A 17 17.61 10.31 -29.81
C ILE A 17 18.35 9.60 -28.66
N PRO A 18 19.22 10.30 -27.92
CA PRO A 18 19.85 9.73 -26.75
C PRO A 18 18.80 9.79 -25.63
N GLY A 19 18.09 8.69 -25.38
CA GLY A 19 17.11 8.70 -24.29
C GLY A 19 15.92 7.76 -24.38
N ILE A 20 15.82 6.88 -25.38
CA ILE A 20 14.96 5.69 -25.21
C ILE A 20 15.75 4.68 -24.37
N SER A 21 16.08 5.07 -23.14
CA SER A 21 16.15 4.10 -22.06
C SER A 21 14.78 3.44 -22.08
N SER A 22 14.76 2.13 -22.27
CA SER A 22 13.64 1.33 -21.84
C SER A 22 13.47 1.63 -20.35
N ALA A 23 12.64 2.61 -20.02
CA ALA A 23 11.95 2.64 -18.76
C ALA A 23 11.18 1.32 -18.78
N ALA A 24 11.80 0.27 -18.24
CA ALA A 24 11.07 -0.90 -17.81
C ALA A 24 9.93 -0.30 -16.98
N LEU A 25 8.69 -0.50 -17.43
CA LEU A 25 7.54 -0.20 -16.61
C LEU A 25 7.79 -0.97 -15.32
N VAL A 26 8.21 -0.28 -14.26
CA VAL A 26 8.22 -0.86 -12.93
C VAL A 26 6.75 -0.99 -12.60
N GLN A 27 6.21 -2.17 -12.89
CA GLN A 27 4.85 -2.51 -12.56
C GLN A 27 4.78 -2.46 -11.03
N GLU A 28 3.90 -1.63 -10.49
CA GLU A 28 3.64 -1.64 -9.05
C GLU A 28 3.15 -3.03 -8.66
N PRO A 29 3.63 -3.58 -7.53
CA PRO A 29 3.20 -4.89 -7.08
C PRO A 29 1.69 -4.90 -6.77
N ASP A 30 1.02 -5.99 -7.14
CA ASP A 30 -0.37 -6.29 -6.87
C ASP A 30 -0.55 -6.71 -5.41
N VAL A 31 -0.39 -5.73 -4.53
CA VAL A 31 -0.64 -5.85 -3.09
C VAL A 31 -1.72 -4.87 -2.70
N THR A 32 -2.82 -5.37 -2.15
CA THR A 32 -3.93 -4.55 -1.70
C THR A 32 -3.89 -4.41 -0.19
N PHE A 33 -4.05 -3.18 0.29
CA PHE A 33 -4.20 -2.84 1.69
C PHE A 33 -5.58 -2.21 1.88
N ALA A 34 -6.36 -2.68 2.84
CA ALA A 34 -7.64 -2.07 3.19
C ALA A 34 -7.92 -2.23 4.68
N PHE A 35 -8.75 -1.37 5.23
CA PHE A 35 -9.26 -1.56 6.58
C PHE A 35 -10.28 -2.69 6.63
N SER A 36 -10.25 -3.47 7.72
CA SER A 36 -11.33 -4.42 8.01
C SER A 36 -12.63 -3.68 8.30
N TRP A 37 -13.74 -4.22 7.80
CA TRP A 37 -15.05 -3.61 7.97
C TRP A 37 -15.53 -3.60 9.42
N CYS A 38 -15.26 -4.66 10.19
CA CYS A 38 -15.69 -4.79 11.59
C CYS A 38 -14.74 -5.70 12.35
N ASP A 39 -14.09 -5.16 13.38
CA ASP A 39 -13.11 -5.92 14.16
C ASP A 39 -12.89 -5.37 15.58
N TYR A 40 -12.12 -6.12 16.37
CA TYR A 40 -11.60 -5.65 17.67
C TYR A 40 -10.38 -4.77 17.44
N GLY A 41 -10.56 -3.45 17.54
CA GLY A 41 -9.51 -2.49 17.18
C GLY A 41 -9.58 -2.04 15.74
N ILE A 42 -8.56 -1.29 15.32
CA ILE A 42 -8.31 -0.96 13.91
C ILE A 42 -7.47 -2.09 13.32
N VAL A 43 -7.98 -2.72 12.26
CA VAL A 43 -7.28 -3.81 11.57
C VAL A 43 -7.10 -3.42 10.11
N VAL A 44 -5.86 -3.56 9.62
CA VAL A 44 -5.54 -3.47 8.20
C VAL A 44 -5.32 -4.88 7.67
N VAL A 45 -6.04 -5.22 6.61
CA VAL A 45 -5.94 -6.47 5.90
C VAL A 45 -5.05 -6.26 4.69
N ILE A 46 -4.10 -7.19 4.50
CA ILE A 46 -3.10 -7.15 3.45
C ILE A 46 -3.35 -8.35 2.55
N TRP A 47 -3.68 -8.13 1.29
CA TRP A 47 -3.77 -9.19 0.29
C TRP A 47 -2.56 -9.14 -0.62
N ASN A 48 -1.72 -10.17 -0.55
CA ASN A 48 -0.63 -10.34 -1.50
C ASN A 48 -1.13 -11.18 -2.68
N ASN A 49 -1.40 -10.54 -3.83
CA ASN A 49 -1.79 -11.23 -5.07
C ASN A 49 -0.58 -11.57 -5.95
N GLU A 50 0.65 -11.27 -5.51
CA GLU A 50 1.86 -11.59 -6.24
C GLU A 50 2.22 -13.09 -6.17
N GLU A 51 2.97 -13.55 -7.16
CA GLU A 51 3.55 -14.90 -7.23
C GLU A 51 4.69 -15.11 -6.20
N LYS A 52 5.19 -14.03 -5.60
CA LYS A 52 6.29 -14.02 -4.62
C LYS A 52 5.82 -13.47 -3.26
N PRO A 53 6.47 -13.87 -2.16
CA PRO A 53 6.18 -13.28 -0.86
C PRO A 53 6.60 -11.80 -0.82
N ILE A 54 5.88 -11.02 -0.02
CA ILE A 54 6.33 -9.71 0.44
C ILE A 54 6.92 -9.85 1.85
N HIS A 55 7.90 -9.01 2.17
CA HIS A 55 8.66 -9.09 3.40
C HIS A 55 8.58 -7.80 4.21
N TYR A 56 8.85 -7.91 5.51
CA TYR A 56 9.00 -6.78 6.43
C TYR A 56 7.83 -5.78 6.35
N VAL A 57 6.60 -6.29 6.32
CA VAL A 57 5.42 -5.43 6.33
C VAL A 57 5.31 -4.77 7.70
N SER A 58 5.26 -3.45 7.76
CA SER A 58 5.35 -2.66 8.98
C SER A 58 4.26 -1.60 9.02
N LEU A 59 3.59 -1.49 10.17
CA LEU A 59 2.76 -0.35 10.53
C LEU A 59 3.67 0.76 11.06
N ASP A 60 4.09 1.67 10.18
CA ASP A 60 5.06 2.71 10.51
C ASP A 60 4.44 3.81 11.37
N SER A 61 3.18 4.14 11.10
CA SER A 61 2.43 5.15 11.85
C SER A 61 0.94 4.82 11.88
N ILE A 62 0.29 5.19 12.98
CA ILE A 62 -1.16 5.23 13.10
C ILE A 62 -1.56 6.50 13.84
N ASP A 63 -2.25 7.41 13.16
CA ASP A 63 -2.84 8.61 13.74
C ASP A 63 -4.36 8.40 13.87
N ILE A 64 -4.88 8.63 15.08
CA ILE A 64 -6.30 8.47 15.38
C ILE A 64 -6.84 9.76 15.99
N SER A 65 -7.71 10.44 15.25
CA SER A 65 -8.38 11.66 15.69
C SER A 65 -9.83 11.37 16.03
N GLY A 66 -10.19 11.50 17.31
CA GLY A 66 -11.54 11.26 17.80
C GLY A 66 -11.58 10.92 19.30
N LEU A 67 -12.71 10.39 19.75
CA LEU A 67 -12.91 9.98 21.15
C LEU A 67 -12.38 8.55 21.40
N ILE A 68 -11.06 8.42 21.37
CA ILE A 68 -10.33 7.21 21.77
C ILE A 68 -9.69 7.46 23.14
N PHE A 69 -9.88 6.52 24.06
CA PHE A 69 -9.36 6.61 25.43
C PHE A 69 -8.07 5.81 25.60
N LEU A 70 -7.91 4.70 24.86
CA LEU A 70 -6.72 3.85 24.89
C LEU A 70 -6.44 3.30 23.49
N GLY A 71 -5.17 3.35 23.08
CA GLY A 71 -4.62 2.63 21.94
C GLY A 71 -3.30 1.99 22.36
N TRP A 72 -3.07 0.73 21.97
CA TRP A 72 -1.85 -0.01 22.28
C TRP A 72 -1.37 -0.75 21.04
N ASN A 73 -0.06 -1.00 20.95
CA ASN A 73 0.51 -1.72 19.82
C ASN A 73 0.04 -3.18 19.87
N GLY A 74 -0.63 -3.64 18.81
CA GLY A 74 -1.01 -5.04 18.65
C GLY A 74 -0.02 -5.76 17.75
N ILE A 75 -0.42 -6.02 16.51
CA ILE A 75 0.43 -6.60 15.47
C ILE A 75 0.86 -5.44 14.57
N ASP A 76 2.05 -4.90 14.82
CA ASP A 76 2.63 -3.78 14.08
C ASP A 76 3.59 -4.22 12.97
N THR A 77 4.01 -5.49 12.96
CA THR A 77 4.96 -6.00 11.97
C THR A 77 4.65 -7.44 11.56
N LEU A 78 4.91 -7.76 10.30
CA LEU A 78 4.88 -9.10 9.72
C LEU A 78 6.18 -9.34 8.97
N ALA A 79 6.91 -10.40 9.35
CA ALA A 79 8.16 -10.73 8.68
C ALA A 79 7.94 -11.14 7.20
N GLU A 80 6.83 -11.81 6.91
CA GLU A 80 6.49 -12.31 5.58
C GLU A 80 4.97 -12.46 5.41
N VAL A 81 4.47 -12.06 4.25
CA VAL A 81 3.15 -12.46 3.73
C VAL A 81 3.38 -13.26 2.46
N LYS A 82 3.06 -14.56 2.52
CA LYS A 82 3.28 -15.50 1.42
C LYS A 82 2.53 -15.07 0.15
N SER A 83 3.00 -15.56 -0.99
CA SER A 83 2.28 -15.44 -2.26
C SER A 83 0.83 -15.92 -2.13
N HIS A 84 -0.10 -15.18 -2.73
CA HIS A 84 -1.55 -15.45 -2.72
C HIS A 84 -2.13 -15.66 -1.31
N SER A 85 -1.64 -14.90 -0.33
CA SER A 85 -2.06 -15.03 1.07
C SER A 85 -2.43 -13.69 1.70
N ILE A 86 -3.01 -13.79 2.90
CA ILE A 86 -3.55 -12.65 3.63
C ILE A 86 -2.74 -12.44 4.92
N GLY A 87 -2.33 -11.19 5.14
CA GLY A 87 -1.72 -10.71 6.38
C GLY A 87 -2.63 -9.74 7.12
N TYR A 88 -2.34 -9.50 8.40
CA TYR A 88 -3.10 -8.58 9.24
C TYR A 88 -2.16 -7.75 10.11
N LEU A 89 -2.35 -6.44 10.08
CA LEU A 89 -1.82 -5.50 11.07
C LEU A 89 -2.99 -5.05 11.96
N ALA A 90 -2.76 -4.99 13.26
CA ALA A 90 -3.84 -4.74 14.22
C ALA A 90 -3.40 -3.79 15.32
N THR A 91 -4.18 -2.73 15.53
CA THR A 91 -4.03 -1.82 16.67
C THR A 91 -5.32 -1.87 17.49
N PRO A 92 -5.32 -2.58 18.63
CA PRO A 92 -6.49 -2.58 19.49
C PRO A 92 -6.72 -1.18 20.10
N VAL A 93 -7.98 -0.74 20.05
CA VAL A 93 -8.41 0.57 20.55
C VAL A 93 -9.58 0.41 21.51
N PHE A 94 -9.74 1.35 22.44
CA PHE A 94 -10.94 1.50 23.25
C PHE A 94 -11.43 2.94 23.19
N GLY A 95 -12.68 3.13 22.80
CA GLY A 95 -13.23 4.45 22.52
C GLY A 95 -14.75 4.47 22.43
N TRP A 96 -15.29 5.65 22.12
CA TRP A 96 -16.72 5.80 21.86
C TRP A 96 -16.98 6.93 20.86
N GLY A 97 -17.64 6.61 19.75
CA GLY A 97 -18.04 7.59 18.74
C GLY A 97 -17.23 7.48 17.46
N ARG A 98 -17.26 8.52 16.63
CA ARG A 98 -16.58 8.51 15.33
C ARG A 98 -15.12 8.89 15.49
N CYS A 99 -14.23 8.24 14.75
CA CYS A 99 -12.83 8.64 14.66
C CYS A 99 -12.35 8.58 13.21
N LEU A 100 -11.40 9.47 12.88
CA LEU A 100 -10.61 9.42 11.67
C LEU A 100 -9.30 8.70 12.00
N VAL A 101 -8.91 7.80 11.12
CA VAL A 101 -7.69 7.00 11.24
C VAL A 101 -6.88 7.20 9.98
N THR A 102 -5.61 7.55 10.14
CA THR A 102 -4.61 7.53 9.07
C THR A 102 -3.52 6.55 9.44
N VAL A 103 -3.16 5.70 8.51
CA VAL A 103 -2.16 4.65 8.71
C VAL A 103 -1.14 4.71 7.59
N ASP A 104 0.14 4.74 7.95
CA ASP A 104 1.26 4.58 7.02
C ASP A 104 1.83 3.16 7.17
N ILE A 105 1.99 2.47 6.05
CA ILE A 105 2.50 1.11 5.99
C ILE A 105 3.65 1.04 5.01
N SER A 106 4.70 0.33 5.38
CA SER A 106 5.79 -0.03 4.48
C SER A 106 5.90 -1.55 4.31
N TYR A 107 6.43 -1.97 3.17
CA TYR A 107 6.75 -3.37 2.89
C TYR A 107 7.85 -3.48 1.84
N GLU A 108 8.53 -4.61 1.80
CA GLU A 108 9.55 -4.93 0.81
C GLU A 108 9.02 -5.95 -0.21
N TYR A 109 9.15 -5.63 -1.50
CA TYR A 109 8.91 -6.56 -2.59
C TYR A 109 10.13 -6.58 -3.52
N GLU A 110 10.68 -7.76 -3.78
CA GLU A 110 11.87 -7.96 -4.61
C GLU A 110 13.08 -7.06 -4.26
N GLY A 111 13.28 -6.72 -2.98
CA GLY A 111 14.37 -5.86 -2.53
C GLY A 111 14.08 -4.36 -2.63
N ILE A 112 12.86 -3.98 -3.03
CA ILE A 112 12.42 -2.59 -3.15
C ILE A 112 11.45 -2.27 -2.02
N LEU A 113 11.69 -1.17 -1.32
CA LEU A 113 10.80 -0.66 -0.29
C LEU A 113 9.63 0.10 -0.93
N HIS A 114 8.43 -0.29 -0.57
CA HIS A 114 7.17 0.35 -0.95
C HIS A 114 6.50 0.92 0.29
N THR A 115 5.79 2.04 0.11
CA THR A 115 5.04 2.71 1.16
C THR A 115 3.64 3.01 0.67
N THR A 116 2.64 2.82 1.53
CA THR A 116 1.25 3.16 1.26
C THR A 116 0.62 3.85 2.47
N THR A 117 -0.35 4.73 2.22
CA THR A 117 -1.10 5.42 3.26
C THR A 117 -2.58 5.13 3.07
N LEU A 118 -3.26 4.77 4.15
CA LEU A 118 -4.71 4.53 4.17
C LEU A 118 -5.40 5.56 5.06
N HIS A 119 -6.57 6.01 4.63
CA HIS A 119 -7.45 6.84 5.44
C HIS A 119 -8.80 6.17 5.67
N GLY A 120 -9.23 6.13 6.92
CA GLY A 120 -10.48 5.49 7.32
C GLY A 120 -11.28 6.36 8.28
N LEU A 121 -12.59 6.39 8.07
CA LEU A 121 -13.55 6.91 9.03
C LEU A 121 -14.24 5.74 9.71
N PHE A 122 -14.15 5.68 11.02
CA PHE A 122 -14.69 4.58 11.83
C PHE A 122 -15.75 5.05 12.82
N LEU A 123 -16.58 4.11 13.26
CA LEU A 123 -17.37 4.19 14.48
C LEU A 123 -16.79 3.21 15.50
N VAL A 124 -16.44 3.69 16.69
CA VAL A 124 -15.89 2.89 17.79
C VAL A 124 -16.93 2.76 18.89
N LEU A 125 -17.16 1.53 19.35
CA LEU A 125 -18.08 1.19 20.43
C LEU A 125 -17.35 0.27 21.42
N GLY A 126 -16.73 0.86 22.45
CA GLY A 126 -15.85 0.12 23.34
C GLY A 126 -14.60 -0.33 22.58
N THR A 127 -14.38 -1.65 22.48
CA THR A 127 -13.25 -2.23 21.73
C THR A 127 -13.56 -2.54 20.27
N THR A 128 -14.83 -2.52 19.88
CA THR A 128 -15.24 -2.89 18.52
C THR A 128 -15.24 -1.64 17.63
N THR A 129 -14.71 -1.78 16.43
CA THR A 129 -14.71 -0.72 15.42
C THR A 129 -15.49 -1.15 14.18
N PHE A 130 -16.12 -0.18 13.54
CA PHE A 130 -16.84 -0.35 12.28
C PHE A 130 -16.32 0.66 11.27
N LEU A 131 -15.83 0.20 10.13
CA LEU A 131 -15.45 1.05 9.02
C LEU A 131 -16.70 1.66 8.39
N LEU A 132 -16.76 2.99 8.33
CA LEU A 132 -17.84 3.74 7.70
C LEU A 132 -17.46 4.16 6.27
N ARG A 133 -16.18 4.50 6.07
CA ARG A 133 -15.65 4.95 4.77
C ARG A 133 -14.13 4.81 4.75
N GLU A 134 -13.59 4.42 3.60
CA GLU A 134 -12.16 4.39 3.28
C GLU A 134 -11.91 5.24 2.02
N TRP A 135 -10.74 5.87 1.91
CA TRP A 135 -10.28 6.61 0.73
C TRP A 135 -8.76 6.77 0.68
#